data_AF-A0A1J8QGL9-F1
#
_entry.id   AF-A0A1J8QGL9-F1
#
_cell.length_a   1.000
_cell.length_b   1.000
_cell.length_c   1.000
_cell.angle_alpha   90.00
_cell.angle_beta   90.00
_cell.angle_gamma   90.00
#
_symmetry.space_group_name_H-M   'P 1'
#
loop_
_entity.id
_entity.type
_entity.pdbx_description
1 polymer ?
#
loop_
_entity_poly.entity_id
_entity_poly.type
_entity_poly.pdbx_seq_one_letter_code
_entity_poly.pdbx_strand_id
1 'polypeptide(L)'
;AEVETSRDRWTLKSVAWTFRSKRYQCHFDCTLTLRVPSPVLVLSHSYHIAMSLDSQSVLISPPAVDPSLLGAQLNGTKPNGLGHAIENKDSSPTSERLQVINDEKNFTTHLSSQIERWGLRDAGFNYNIVAVFGSQSTGKSTLLNRLFGTTFDVMDETRRQQTTKGIWMCRGNDMSIMVMDVEGTDGRERGEDQDFERKSALFSLASSEVLLINLWEHQVGLYQGANMGLLKTVFEVNLGLFGKKAQDGSQGRTLLLFVIRDHIGVTPLANLQATLTADLTKIWDSLSKPQDLQDRQLSDYFDLAFTALPHKILATDKFEAEVQELRKRFADKNRDDFVFKPAYHKRIPADGVAFYMENIWEQVQTNKDLDLPTQQELLAQFRCDEISSVALAEFTEQSKSQRRPIEAGRVVEGLGGLMRNWRSQALGEDFIPIYRARVLIHSEERYDRDASRYHQGVYKRKRDDLLAVLDSALSPLFLGQLKNLHKSCLSAFKKELLEGLRGEEYNFADVVGKARTKCETRFADGAMEALLEDTDWTWEDELESLREDIGNVADQCRKDETKKMVNLIEVCHIRELLSDIQLSIHPEELQKANLRAG
;
A
#
# COMPACT_ATOMS: atom_id res chain seq x y z
N ALA A 1 -33.00 47.30 33.77
CA ALA A 1 -32.02 48.40 33.77
C ALA A 1 -30.89 47.92 34.68
N GLU A 2 -29.65 47.75 34.26
CA GLU A 2 -28.85 48.52 33.32
C GLU A 2 -27.86 47.63 32.56
N VAL A 3 -27.46 48.12 31.40
CA VAL A 3 -26.30 47.70 30.63
C VAL A 3 -25.11 48.50 31.13
N GLU A 4 -23.98 47.87 31.42
CA GLU A 4 -22.71 48.59 31.42
C GLU A 4 -21.55 47.69 30.98
N THR A 5 -20.95 48.08 29.87
CA THR A 5 -19.75 47.53 29.25
C THR A 5 -18.52 48.24 29.79
N SER A 6 -17.44 47.52 30.14
CA SER A 6 -16.09 48.10 30.10
C SER A 6 -14.98 47.06 29.93
N ARG A 7 -14.05 47.45 29.06
CA ARG A 7 -12.88 46.78 28.50
C ARG A 7 -11.69 46.63 29.48
N ASP A 8 -10.78 45.77 29.04
CA ASP A 8 -9.31 45.88 29.10
C ASP A 8 -8.53 45.44 30.36
N ARG A 9 -7.75 44.36 30.13
CA ARG A 9 -6.27 44.29 30.16
C ARG A 9 -5.63 43.32 31.16
N TRP A 10 -4.65 42.62 30.60
CA TRP A 10 -3.81 41.57 31.17
C TRP A 10 -2.73 42.12 32.11
N THR A 11 -2.41 41.36 33.16
CA THR A 11 -1.10 41.40 33.85
C THR A 11 -0.73 40.01 34.38
N LEU A 12 0.52 39.62 34.11
CA LEU A 12 1.19 38.39 34.54
C LEU A 12 1.18 38.19 36.07
N LYS A 13 1.04 36.92 36.51
CA LYS A 13 1.61 36.43 37.76
C LYS A 13 2.28 35.07 37.56
N SER A 14 3.57 35.06 37.90
CA SER A 14 4.41 33.89 38.19
C SER A 14 3.99 33.28 39.55
N VAL A 15 4.17 31.96 39.73
CA VAL A 15 4.92 31.32 40.83
C VAL A 15 4.58 29.82 40.97
N ALA A 16 5.66 29.02 40.99
CA ALA A 16 5.95 27.75 41.66
C ALA A 16 5.25 26.44 41.26
N TRP A 17 6.08 25.56 40.69
CA TRP A 17 5.97 24.11 40.69
C TRP A 17 6.50 23.52 42.00
N THR A 18 5.72 22.65 42.65
CA THR A 18 6.08 21.99 43.91
C THR A 18 6.50 20.54 43.63
N PHE A 19 7.80 20.27 43.76
CA PHE A 19 8.38 18.93 43.78
C PHE A 19 8.03 18.23 45.11
N ARG A 20 7.47 17.02 45.08
CA ARG A 20 7.23 16.19 46.27
C ARG A 20 8.00 14.87 46.15
N SER A 21 9.10 14.79 46.90
CA SER A 21 9.88 13.58 47.16
C SER A 21 9.28 12.82 48.34
N LYS A 22 9.11 11.48 48.22
CA LYS A 22 9.19 10.56 49.37
C LYS A 22 9.49 9.12 48.93
N ARG A 23 10.59 8.64 49.51
CA ARG A 23 11.19 7.31 49.55
C ARG A 23 10.18 6.15 49.59
N TYR A 24 10.44 5.11 48.80
CA TYR A 24 10.07 3.74 49.13
C TYR A 24 11.34 2.92 49.40
N GLN A 25 11.21 2.10 50.43
CA GLN A 25 12.25 1.53 51.27
C GLN A 25 12.33 0.03 50.94
N CYS A 26 13.52 -0.44 50.57
CA CYS A 26 13.80 -1.86 50.35
C CYS A 26 13.60 -2.64 51.66
N HIS A 27 12.73 -3.65 51.62
CA HIS A 27 12.71 -4.71 52.63
C HIS A 27 13.63 -5.85 52.17
N PHE A 28 14.77 -5.95 52.85
CA PHE A 28 15.56 -7.16 52.97
C PHE A 28 14.86 -8.06 53.99
N ASP A 29 14.48 -9.28 53.59
CA ASP A 29 14.37 -10.39 54.52
C ASP A 29 15.53 -11.34 54.26
N CYS A 30 16.31 -11.52 55.31
CA CYS A 30 17.51 -12.34 55.37
C CYS A 30 17.20 -13.47 56.34
N THR A 31 17.17 -14.72 55.87
CA THR A 31 17.35 -15.87 56.75
C THR A 31 18.31 -16.85 56.06
N LEU A 32 19.49 -16.95 56.66
CA LEU A 32 20.52 -17.97 56.45
C LEU A 32 19.88 -19.38 56.43
N THR A 33 20.40 -20.41 55.74
CA THR A 33 21.69 -21.05 56.09
C THR A 33 22.10 -22.11 55.05
N LEU A 34 23.42 -22.18 54.80
CA LEU A 34 24.28 -23.34 54.44
C LEU A 34 24.07 -24.05 53.07
N ARG A 35 25.06 -24.60 52.36
CA ARG A 35 26.50 -24.37 52.08
C ARG A 35 26.89 -25.54 51.13
N VAL A 36 27.28 -25.26 49.88
CA VAL A 36 28.28 -25.91 48.95
C VAL A 36 28.32 -27.45 48.75
N PRO A 37 29.00 -28.00 47.69
CA PRO A 37 29.38 -27.48 46.36
C PRO A 37 29.02 -28.43 45.18
N SER A 38 29.03 -27.91 43.94
CA SER A 38 29.25 -28.72 42.72
C SER A 38 30.28 -28.04 41.80
N PRO A 39 31.10 -28.80 41.04
CA PRO A 39 32.30 -28.25 40.39
C PRO A 39 32.09 -27.87 38.91
N VAL A 40 32.63 -26.69 38.59
CA VAL A 40 33.56 -26.30 37.51
C VAL A 40 33.59 -27.05 36.15
N LEU A 41 33.71 -26.20 35.12
CA LEU A 41 34.34 -26.31 33.77
C LEU A 41 33.36 -26.47 32.58
N VAL A 42 33.41 -25.76 31.44
CA VAL A 42 34.17 -24.63 30.82
C VAL A 42 34.24 -24.97 29.31
N LEU A 43 34.10 -23.95 28.43
CA LEU A 43 34.44 -23.89 26.98
C LEU A 43 33.56 -24.70 25.99
N SER A 44 33.42 -24.40 24.69
CA SER A 44 33.57 -23.21 23.83
C SER A 44 33.34 -23.66 22.37
N HIS A 45 32.77 -22.77 21.54
CA HIS A 45 33.11 -22.54 20.12
C HIS A 45 32.84 -23.60 19.00
N SER A 46 31.99 -23.17 18.06
CA SER A 46 32.26 -22.95 16.61
C SER A 46 32.46 -24.08 15.59
N TYR A 47 31.66 -23.99 14.52
CA TYR A 47 31.90 -24.20 13.07
C TYR A 47 32.62 -25.48 12.58
N HIS A 48 31.96 -26.26 11.69
CA HIS A 48 32.44 -26.49 10.32
C HIS A 48 31.43 -27.20 9.40
N ILE A 49 31.46 -26.76 8.14
CA ILE A 49 30.83 -27.28 6.92
C ILE A 49 31.48 -28.62 6.49
N ALA A 50 30.69 -29.56 5.96
CA ALA A 50 31.20 -30.63 5.09
C ALA A 50 30.16 -31.06 4.03
N MET A 51 30.54 -30.91 2.75
CA MET A 51 29.98 -31.62 1.59
C MET A 51 30.57 -33.04 1.51
N SER A 52 29.78 -34.03 1.05
CA SER A 52 30.30 -35.09 0.15
C SER A 52 29.16 -35.85 -0.53
N LEU A 53 29.36 -36.13 -1.83
CA LEU A 53 28.64 -37.08 -2.67
C LEU A 53 28.87 -38.53 -2.22
N ASP A 54 27.91 -39.44 -2.42
CA ASP A 54 27.93 -40.42 -3.54
C ASP A 54 26.73 -41.41 -3.53
N SER A 55 26.11 -41.53 -4.71
CA SER A 55 25.62 -42.73 -5.43
C SER A 55 25.28 -44.05 -4.69
N GLN A 56 24.03 -44.53 -4.81
CA GLN A 56 23.65 -45.75 -5.57
C GLN A 56 22.14 -46.08 -5.55
N SER A 57 21.73 -46.73 -6.64
CA SER A 57 20.42 -47.04 -7.22
C SER A 57 19.52 -48.05 -6.50
N VAL A 58 18.18 -47.84 -6.57
CA VAL A 58 17.18 -48.94 -6.66
C VAL A 58 16.02 -48.51 -7.57
N LEU A 59 15.69 -49.40 -8.52
CA LEU A 59 14.66 -49.33 -9.56
C LEU A 59 13.25 -49.67 -9.04
N ILE A 60 12.21 -48.89 -9.39
CA ILE A 60 10.81 -49.35 -9.50
C ILE A 60 10.12 -48.61 -10.67
N SER A 61 9.48 -49.39 -11.56
CA SER A 61 8.85 -49.01 -12.83
C SER A 61 7.45 -48.37 -12.70
N PRO A 62 7.02 -47.52 -13.66
CA PRO A 62 5.65 -46.98 -13.75
C PRO A 62 4.70 -47.83 -14.64
N PRO A 63 3.37 -47.69 -14.52
CA PRO A 63 2.42 -48.48 -15.31
C PRO A 63 2.20 -47.92 -16.73
N ALA A 64 1.80 -48.83 -17.61
CA ALA A 64 1.71 -48.70 -19.06
C ALA A 64 0.57 -47.79 -19.56
N VAL A 65 0.85 -47.10 -20.67
CA VAL A 65 -0.12 -46.41 -21.54
C VAL A 65 -0.16 -47.17 -22.87
N ASP A 66 -1.35 -47.60 -23.28
CA ASP A 66 -1.58 -48.27 -24.57
C ASP A 66 -1.48 -47.28 -25.75
N PRO A 67 -0.68 -47.58 -26.79
CA PRO A 67 -0.57 -46.76 -27.99
C PRO A 67 -1.42 -47.34 -29.12
N SER A 68 -2.44 -46.61 -29.56
CA SER A 68 -3.02 -46.85 -30.89
C SER A 68 -3.44 -45.55 -31.56
N LEU A 69 -3.04 -45.43 -32.83
CA LEU A 69 -3.51 -44.49 -33.85
C LEU A 69 -2.80 -43.12 -33.93
N LEU A 70 -1.56 -43.17 -34.41
CA LEU A 70 -0.98 -42.13 -35.26
C LEU A 70 -0.91 -42.70 -36.68
N GLY A 71 -1.70 -42.14 -37.60
CA GLY A 71 -1.65 -42.50 -39.01
C GLY A 71 -2.58 -41.65 -39.88
N ALA A 72 -1.97 -41.00 -40.89
CA ALA A 72 -2.55 -40.40 -42.09
C ALA A 72 -3.01 -38.93 -42.04
N GLN A 73 -2.11 -38.07 -42.54
CA GLN A 73 -2.48 -36.88 -43.32
C GLN A 73 -3.07 -37.27 -44.69
N LEU A 74 -3.83 -36.33 -45.27
CA LEU A 74 -4.26 -36.19 -46.68
C LEU A 74 -5.51 -36.98 -47.13
N ASN A 75 -6.65 -36.30 -47.19
CA ASN A 75 -7.41 -36.10 -48.43
C ASN A 75 -8.63 -35.21 -48.21
N GLY A 76 -8.83 -34.23 -49.09
CA GLY A 76 -9.99 -33.36 -49.09
C GLY A 76 -11.22 -34.01 -49.72
N THR A 77 -12.40 -33.72 -49.17
CA THR A 77 -13.68 -33.61 -49.89
C THR A 77 -14.73 -33.01 -48.95
N LYS A 78 -15.41 -31.95 -49.39
CA LYS A 78 -16.60 -31.39 -48.74
C LYS A 78 -17.73 -32.43 -48.71
N PRO A 79 -18.64 -32.34 -47.72
CA PRO A 79 -20.04 -32.19 -48.09
C PRO A 79 -20.73 -31.07 -47.32
N ASN A 80 -21.54 -30.32 -48.06
CA ASN A 80 -22.52 -29.36 -47.54
C ASN A 80 -23.55 -30.08 -46.68
N GLY A 81 -23.81 -29.55 -45.48
CA GLY A 81 -24.97 -29.89 -44.67
C GLY A 81 -25.37 -28.66 -43.86
N LEU A 82 -26.47 -28.02 -44.27
CA LEU A 82 -27.08 -26.90 -43.56
C LEU A 82 -27.49 -27.32 -42.15
N GLY A 83 -26.90 -26.67 -41.16
CA GLY A 83 -27.36 -26.65 -39.77
C GLY A 83 -26.96 -25.31 -39.17
N HIS A 84 -27.91 -24.38 -39.10
CA HIS A 84 -27.75 -23.10 -38.43
C HIS A 84 -27.46 -23.34 -36.94
N ALA A 85 -26.18 -23.39 -36.57
CA ALA A 85 -25.74 -23.10 -35.22
C ALA A 85 -25.77 -21.57 -35.07
N ILE A 86 -26.76 -21.07 -34.36
CA ILE A 86 -26.74 -19.69 -33.84
C ILE A 86 -25.66 -19.70 -32.76
N GLU A 87 -24.42 -19.41 -33.13
CA GLU A 87 -23.42 -18.92 -32.20
C GLU A 87 -23.93 -17.58 -31.67
N ASN A 88 -24.36 -17.55 -30.40
CA ASN A 88 -24.54 -16.32 -29.65
C ASN A 88 -23.16 -15.66 -29.45
N LYS A 89 -22.68 -14.97 -30.49
CA LYS A 89 -21.74 -13.87 -30.36
C LYS A 89 -22.51 -12.68 -29.80
N ASP A 90 -22.47 -12.53 -28.47
CA ASP A 90 -22.58 -11.25 -27.75
C ASP A 90 -22.49 -11.50 -26.23
N SER A 91 -21.40 -12.12 -25.76
CA SER A 91 -21.01 -11.95 -24.36
C SER A 91 -19.95 -10.87 -24.30
N SER A 92 -20.32 -9.68 -23.85
CA SER A 92 -19.36 -8.66 -23.47
C SER A 92 -18.33 -9.26 -22.50
N PRO A 93 -17.02 -8.97 -22.63
CA PRO A 93 -15.98 -9.48 -21.72
C PRO A 93 -16.19 -9.08 -20.25
N THR A 94 -17.15 -8.20 -19.97
CA THR A 94 -17.53 -7.67 -18.65
C THR A 94 -18.49 -8.55 -17.86
N SER A 95 -19.09 -9.59 -18.44
CA SER A 95 -20.12 -10.44 -17.79
C SER A 95 -19.68 -11.89 -17.55
N GLU A 96 -18.39 -12.19 -17.73
CA GLU A 96 -17.84 -13.52 -17.44
C GLU A 96 -17.93 -13.84 -15.94
N ARG A 97 -18.48 -15.01 -15.59
CA ARG A 97 -18.58 -15.51 -14.21
C ARG A 97 -17.28 -16.15 -13.74
N LEU A 98 -16.98 -16.03 -12.46
CA LEU A 98 -15.83 -16.67 -11.81
C LEU A 98 -16.30 -17.48 -10.60
N GLN A 99 -15.76 -18.69 -10.45
CA GLN A 99 -15.92 -19.45 -9.20
C GLN A 99 -14.92 -18.91 -8.17
N VAL A 100 -15.44 -18.31 -7.10
CA VAL A 100 -14.61 -17.73 -6.03
C VAL A 100 -14.17 -18.80 -5.06
N ILE A 101 -15.10 -19.70 -4.67
CA ILE A 101 -14.84 -20.84 -3.79
C ILE A 101 -15.37 -22.09 -4.47
N ASN A 102 -14.53 -23.12 -4.57
CA ASN A 102 -14.90 -24.41 -5.16
C ASN A 102 -15.46 -25.40 -4.13
N ASP A 103 -15.82 -26.61 -4.58
CA ASP A 103 -16.39 -27.66 -3.73
C ASP A 103 -15.41 -28.14 -2.64
N GLU A 104 -14.11 -28.12 -2.94
CA GLU A 104 -13.04 -28.48 -2.01
C GLU A 104 -12.71 -27.36 -1.01
N LYS A 105 -13.52 -26.29 -0.96
CA LYS A 105 -13.35 -25.13 -0.09
C LYS A 105 -12.12 -24.28 -0.44
N ASN A 106 -11.52 -24.42 -1.61
CA ASN A 106 -10.37 -23.60 -2.01
C ASN A 106 -10.83 -22.26 -2.58
N PHE A 107 -10.16 -21.18 -2.16
CA PHE A 107 -10.37 -19.83 -2.69
C PHE A 107 -9.55 -19.60 -3.98
N THR A 108 -10.11 -18.90 -4.95
CA THR A 108 -9.44 -18.64 -6.23
C THR A 108 -8.42 -17.50 -6.14
N THR A 109 -7.25 -17.67 -6.75
CA THR A 109 -6.23 -16.62 -6.87
C THR A 109 -6.52 -15.65 -8.02
N HIS A 110 -7.50 -15.96 -8.88
CA HIS A 110 -7.79 -15.20 -10.10
C HIS A 110 -8.80 -14.07 -9.91
N LEU A 111 -9.34 -13.88 -8.71
CA LEU A 111 -10.38 -12.87 -8.45
C LEU A 111 -9.88 -11.44 -8.75
N SER A 112 -8.65 -11.11 -8.37
CA SER A 112 -8.05 -9.79 -8.66
C SER A 112 -7.98 -9.49 -10.16
N SER A 113 -7.54 -10.46 -10.96
CA SER A 113 -7.48 -10.31 -12.42
C SER A 113 -8.86 -10.21 -13.05
N GLN A 114 -9.86 -10.89 -12.47
CA GLN A 114 -11.22 -10.84 -12.98
C GLN A 114 -11.90 -9.50 -12.67
N ILE A 115 -11.68 -8.92 -11.49
CA ILE A 115 -12.17 -7.57 -11.14
C ILE A 115 -11.62 -6.51 -12.11
N GLU A 116 -10.37 -6.69 -12.56
CA GLU A 116 -9.76 -5.85 -13.59
C GLU A 116 -10.42 -6.03 -14.97
N ARG A 117 -10.68 -7.27 -15.41
CA ARG A 117 -11.43 -7.53 -16.66
C ARG A 117 -12.86 -7.00 -16.61
N TRP A 118 -13.49 -7.07 -15.44
CA TRP A 118 -14.79 -6.47 -15.19
C TRP A 118 -14.73 -4.94 -15.16
N GLY A 119 -13.57 -4.29 -15.24
CA GLY A 119 -13.43 -2.83 -15.23
C GLY A 119 -13.85 -2.18 -13.92
N LEU A 120 -13.81 -2.93 -12.81
CA LEU A 120 -14.19 -2.44 -11.48
C LEU A 120 -12.98 -2.03 -10.63
N ARG A 121 -11.76 -2.38 -11.04
CA ARG A 121 -10.52 -2.07 -10.30
C ARG A 121 -10.38 -0.58 -9.95
N ASP A 122 -10.65 0.29 -10.91
CA ASP A 122 -10.51 1.75 -10.73
C ASP A 122 -11.76 2.42 -10.13
N ALA A 123 -12.81 1.64 -9.80
CA ALA A 123 -14.04 2.18 -9.23
C ALA A 123 -13.87 2.71 -7.79
N GLY A 124 -12.74 2.44 -7.13
CA GLY A 124 -12.48 2.85 -5.75
C GLY A 124 -13.53 2.25 -4.81
N PHE A 125 -14.34 3.10 -4.17
CA PHE A 125 -15.45 2.69 -3.30
C PHE A 125 -16.82 2.67 -4.01
N ASN A 126 -16.87 3.00 -5.30
CA ASN A 126 -18.13 3.08 -6.04
C ASN A 126 -18.54 1.72 -6.60
N TYR A 127 -18.53 0.70 -5.76
CA TYR A 127 -19.07 -0.61 -6.06
C TYR A 127 -19.91 -1.10 -4.88
N ASN A 128 -20.77 -2.09 -5.10
CA ASN A 128 -21.52 -2.73 -4.02
C ASN A 128 -21.45 -4.25 -4.19
N ILE A 129 -21.56 -5.00 -3.09
CA ILE A 129 -21.56 -6.47 -3.09
C ILE A 129 -22.93 -6.99 -2.65
N VAL A 130 -23.54 -7.81 -3.50
CA VAL A 130 -24.82 -8.48 -3.23
C VAL A 130 -24.59 -9.98 -3.25
N ALA A 131 -25.10 -10.69 -2.25
CA ALA A 131 -25.12 -12.15 -2.21
C ALA A 131 -26.55 -12.68 -2.26
N VAL A 132 -26.78 -13.86 -2.81
CA VAL A 132 -28.05 -14.58 -2.68
C VAL A 132 -27.88 -15.85 -1.85
N PHE A 133 -28.85 -16.09 -0.97
CA PHE A 133 -28.92 -17.21 -0.06
C PHE A 133 -30.33 -17.82 -0.09
N GLY A 134 -30.42 -19.15 0.08
CA GLY A 134 -31.70 -19.86 0.14
C GLY A 134 -31.59 -21.31 -0.32
N SER A 135 -32.65 -22.09 -0.08
CA SER A 135 -32.66 -23.54 -0.34
C SER A 135 -32.33 -23.89 -1.79
N GLN A 136 -31.84 -25.11 -2.02
CA GLN A 136 -31.58 -25.64 -3.36
C GLN A 136 -32.85 -25.59 -4.22
N SER A 137 -32.68 -25.36 -5.53
CA SER A 137 -33.77 -25.36 -6.52
C SER A 137 -34.86 -24.29 -6.32
N THR A 138 -34.63 -23.27 -5.48
CA THR A 138 -35.59 -22.16 -5.29
C THR A 138 -35.52 -21.07 -6.37
N GLY A 139 -34.71 -21.28 -7.42
CA GLY A 139 -34.57 -20.34 -8.54
C GLY A 139 -33.72 -19.10 -8.23
N LYS A 140 -32.66 -19.25 -7.42
CA LYS A 140 -31.69 -18.18 -7.06
C LYS A 140 -30.95 -17.64 -8.27
N SER A 141 -30.21 -18.49 -8.98
CA SER A 141 -29.44 -18.13 -10.18
C SER A 141 -30.36 -17.57 -11.29
N THR A 142 -31.58 -18.11 -11.40
CA THR A 142 -32.60 -17.55 -12.29
C THR A 142 -32.98 -16.11 -11.93
N LEU A 143 -33.18 -15.83 -10.63
CA LEU A 143 -33.49 -14.48 -10.15
C LEU A 143 -32.32 -13.53 -10.41
N LEU A 144 -31.09 -13.94 -10.12
CA LEU A 144 -29.89 -13.11 -10.35
C LEU A 144 -29.71 -12.77 -11.82
N ASN A 145 -29.85 -13.75 -12.72
CA ASN A 145 -29.73 -13.53 -14.16
C ASN A 145 -30.77 -12.54 -14.68
N ARG A 146 -32.00 -12.58 -14.15
CA ARG A 146 -33.07 -11.65 -14.55
C ARG A 146 -32.90 -10.26 -13.92
N LEU A 147 -32.56 -10.21 -12.64
CA LEU A 147 -32.44 -8.97 -11.87
C LEU A 147 -31.22 -8.15 -12.30
N PHE A 148 -30.05 -8.79 -12.37
CA PHE A 148 -28.77 -8.14 -12.63
C PHE A 148 -28.24 -8.35 -14.05
N GLY A 149 -28.85 -9.22 -14.86
CA GLY A 149 -28.34 -9.52 -16.20
C GLY A 149 -27.08 -10.40 -16.20
N THR A 150 -26.88 -11.21 -15.15
CA THR A 150 -25.74 -12.12 -15.03
C THR A 150 -25.91 -13.38 -15.87
N THR A 151 -24.83 -14.15 -16.02
CA THR A 151 -24.79 -15.39 -16.81
C THR A 151 -24.51 -16.63 -15.96
N PHE A 152 -25.14 -16.76 -14.78
CA PHE A 152 -25.00 -17.96 -13.94
C PHE A 152 -25.68 -19.17 -14.58
N ASP A 153 -25.17 -20.37 -14.31
CA ASP A 153 -25.81 -21.62 -14.74
C ASP A 153 -27.14 -21.80 -14.01
N VAL A 154 -28.16 -22.21 -14.76
CA VAL A 154 -29.50 -22.49 -14.22
C VAL A 154 -29.80 -23.97 -14.42
N MET A 155 -30.48 -24.56 -13.45
CA MET A 155 -30.93 -25.95 -13.49
C MET A 155 -31.68 -26.24 -14.79
N ASP A 156 -31.29 -27.30 -15.48
CA ASP A 156 -32.09 -27.88 -16.56
C ASP A 156 -33.34 -28.53 -15.96
N GLU A 157 -34.52 -28.10 -16.41
CA GLU A 157 -35.84 -28.52 -15.89
C GLU A 157 -36.06 -30.04 -15.99
N THR A 158 -35.28 -30.73 -16.85
CA THR A 158 -35.36 -32.18 -17.05
C THR A 158 -34.73 -33.01 -15.91
N ARG A 159 -33.80 -32.43 -15.13
CA ARG A 159 -33.15 -33.13 -13.99
C ARG A 159 -33.04 -32.21 -12.78
N ARG A 160 -33.74 -32.56 -11.71
CA ARG A 160 -33.60 -31.89 -10.41
C ARG A 160 -32.30 -32.30 -9.70
N GLN A 161 -31.17 -31.78 -10.17
CA GLN A 161 -29.81 -31.98 -9.62
C GLN A 161 -29.14 -30.66 -9.22
N GLN A 162 -28.12 -30.72 -8.38
CA GLN A 162 -27.37 -29.55 -7.97
C GLN A 162 -26.75 -28.81 -9.16
N THR A 163 -27.04 -27.50 -9.28
CA THR A 163 -26.58 -26.67 -10.40
C THR A 163 -25.40 -25.78 -10.00
N THR A 164 -25.52 -25.08 -8.87
CA THR A 164 -24.45 -24.24 -8.35
C THR A 164 -23.64 -25.02 -7.35
N LYS A 165 -22.35 -25.19 -7.65
CA LYS A 165 -21.36 -25.83 -6.79
C LYS A 165 -20.38 -24.79 -6.27
N GLY A 166 -20.30 -24.61 -4.97
CA GLY A 166 -19.48 -23.56 -4.37
C GLY A 166 -20.08 -22.15 -4.45
N ILE A 167 -19.23 -21.12 -4.50
CA ILE A 167 -19.64 -19.72 -4.57
C ILE A 167 -19.13 -19.11 -5.87
N TRP A 168 -20.05 -18.54 -6.64
CA TRP A 168 -19.76 -17.90 -7.92
C TRP A 168 -19.96 -16.39 -7.82
N MET A 169 -19.17 -15.63 -8.54
CA MET A 169 -19.29 -14.18 -8.62
C MET A 169 -19.35 -13.70 -10.07
N CYS A 170 -20.14 -12.68 -10.32
CA CYS A 170 -20.31 -12.06 -11.62
C CYS A 170 -20.58 -10.55 -11.45
N ARG A 171 -20.16 -9.73 -12.41
CA ARG A 171 -20.53 -8.32 -12.46
C ARG A 171 -21.96 -8.17 -13.00
N GLY A 172 -22.77 -7.33 -12.37
CA GLY A 172 -24.09 -6.97 -12.87
C GLY A 172 -24.00 -6.13 -14.16
N ASN A 173 -24.91 -6.38 -15.10
CA ASN A 173 -24.94 -5.68 -16.38
C ASN A 173 -25.29 -4.19 -16.21
N ASP A 174 -24.49 -3.31 -16.80
CA ASP A 174 -24.62 -1.84 -16.73
C ASP A 174 -24.58 -1.25 -15.30
N MET A 175 -23.96 -1.95 -14.35
CA MET A 175 -23.85 -1.50 -12.97
C MET A 175 -22.52 -1.89 -12.31
N SER A 176 -22.11 -1.11 -11.33
CA SER A 176 -20.93 -1.41 -10.49
C SER A 176 -21.33 -2.27 -9.29
N ILE A 177 -21.97 -3.40 -9.56
CA ILE A 177 -22.42 -4.34 -8.53
C ILE A 177 -21.77 -5.70 -8.78
N MET A 178 -21.12 -6.23 -7.75
CA MET A 178 -20.63 -7.61 -7.74
C MET A 178 -21.69 -8.50 -7.10
N VAL A 179 -22.15 -9.48 -7.87
CA VAL A 179 -23.22 -10.39 -7.49
C VAL A 179 -22.61 -11.75 -7.18
N MET A 180 -22.92 -12.29 -6.00
CA MET A 180 -22.49 -13.61 -5.55
C MET A 180 -23.66 -14.60 -5.55
N ASP A 181 -23.54 -15.67 -6.33
CA ASP A 181 -24.43 -16.82 -6.29
C ASP A 181 -23.85 -17.88 -5.35
N VAL A 182 -24.53 -18.09 -4.23
CA VAL A 182 -24.13 -19.06 -3.20
C VAL A 182 -24.87 -20.36 -3.47
N GLU A 183 -24.15 -21.47 -3.38
CA GLU A 183 -24.73 -22.81 -3.38
C GLU A 183 -25.97 -22.90 -2.48
N GLY A 184 -27.00 -23.58 -2.99
CA GLY A 184 -28.24 -23.75 -2.24
C GLY A 184 -28.09 -24.67 -1.05
N THR A 185 -28.79 -24.31 0.03
CA THR A 185 -28.82 -25.09 1.27
C THR A 185 -29.81 -26.25 1.21
N ASP A 186 -29.70 -27.18 2.16
CA ASP A 186 -30.58 -28.34 2.30
C ASP A 186 -30.54 -29.25 1.05
N GLY A 187 -29.32 -29.47 0.53
CA GLY A 187 -29.11 -30.23 -0.69
C GLY A 187 -28.97 -31.74 -0.47
N ARG A 188 -29.72 -32.54 -1.24
CA ARG A 188 -29.68 -34.01 -1.14
C ARG A 188 -28.28 -34.60 -1.36
N GLU A 189 -27.45 -33.93 -2.15
CA GLU A 189 -26.14 -34.43 -2.58
C GLU A 189 -25.06 -34.34 -1.49
N ARG A 190 -25.25 -33.51 -0.46
CA ARG A 190 -24.29 -33.35 0.66
C ARG A 190 -24.74 -34.02 1.96
N GLY A 191 -26.00 -34.47 2.04
CA GLY A 191 -26.50 -35.23 3.17
C GLY A 191 -26.55 -34.41 4.46
N GLU A 192 -26.00 -34.95 5.56
CA GLU A 192 -25.98 -34.30 6.88
C GLU A 192 -24.81 -33.32 7.09
N ASP A 193 -23.83 -33.28 6.17
CA ASP A 193 -22.67 -32.38 6.27
C ASP A 193 -23.06 -30.95 5.86
N GLN A 194 -23.57 -30.20 6.83
CA GLN A 194 -23.97 -28.80 6.70
C GLN A 194 -22.80 -27.83 6.89
N ASP A 195 -21.56 -28.29 7.09
CA ASP A 195 -20.45 -27.39 7.41
C ASP A 195 -20.15 -26.43 6.26
N PHE A 196 -20.26 -26.91 5.01
CA PHE A 196 -20.08 -26.02 3.87
C PHE A 196 -21.18 -24.95 3.82
N GLU A 197 -22.45 -25.34 4.02
CA GLU A 197 -23.59 -24.41 3.97
C GLU A 197 -23.48 -23.32 5.05
N ARG A 198 -23.02 -23.69 6.25
CA ARG A 198 -22.76 -22.74 7.35
C ARG A 198 -21.65 -21.78 6.99
N LYS A 199 -20.53 -22.29 6.46
CA LYS A 199 -19.37 -21.48 6.08
C LYS A 199 -19.67 -20.55 4.90
N SER A 200 -20.37 -21.04 3.89
CA SER A 200 -20.75 -20.24 2.71
C SER A 200 -21.74 -19.14 3.08
N ALA A 201 -22.72 -19.43 3.96
CA ALA A 201 -23.66 -18.44 4.46
C ALA A 201 -22.97 -17.36 5.30
N LEU A 202 -22.05 -17.76 6.19
CA LEU A 202 -21.27 -16.83 7.01
C LEU A 202 -20.36 -15.95 6.17
N PHE A 203 -19.64 -16.54 5.21
CA PHE A 203 -18.81 -15.80 4.26
C PHE A 203 -19.65 -14.77 3.48
N SER A 204 -20.82 -15.18 3.01
CA SER A 204 -21.72 -14.30 2.25
C SER A 204 -22.26 -13.16 3.10
N LEU A 205 -22.62 -13.42 4.36
CA LEU A 205 -23.08 -12.40 5.30
C LEU A 205 -21.98 -11.38 5.65
N ALA A 206 -20.74 -11.87 5.84
CA ALA A 206 -19.60 -11.05 6.20
C ALA A 206 -19.09 -10.17 5.06
N SER A 207 -19.10 -10.71 3.84
CA SER A 207 -18.53 -10.05 2.66
C SER A 207 -19.54 -9.19 1.88
N SER A 208 -20.85 -9.42 2.04
CA SER A 208 -21.88 -8.66 1.34
C SER A 208 -22.44 -7.50 2.16
N GLU A 209 -22.94 -6.51 1.43
CA GLU A 209 -23.66 -5.36 1.97
C GLU A 209 -25.17 -5.63 1.99
N VAL A 210 -25.62 -6.40 0.99
CA VAL A 210 -26.99 -6.85 0.84
C VAL A 210 -27.00 -8.36 0.66
N LEU A 211 -27.71 -9.05 1.54
CA LEU A 211 -27.97 -10.47 1.44
C LEU A 211 -29.42 -10.69 1.00
N LEU A 212 -29.60 -11.20 -0.22
CA LEU A 212 -30.89 -11.63 -0.76
C LEU A 212 -31.24 -13.00 -0.18
N ILE A 213 -32.34 -13.09 0.56
CA ILE A 213 -32.83 -14.36 1.10
C ILE A 213 -34.03 -14.80 0.26
N ASN A 214 -33.82 -15.76 -0.64
CA ASN A 214 -34.82 -16.26 -1.57
C ASN A 214 -35.60 -17.42 -0.94
N LEU A 215 -36.89 -17.19 -0.69
CA LEU A 215 -37.82 -18.11 -0.03
C LEU A 215 -39.10 -18.26 -0.85
N TRP A 216 -39.77 -19.40 -0.80
CA TRP A 216 -41.11 -19.53 -1.39
C TRP A 216 -42.18 -19.14 -0.36
N GLU A 217 -43.33 -18.63 -0.81
CA GLU A 217 -44.43 -18.21 0.09
C GLU A 217 -44.81 -19.32 1.09
N HIS A 218 -44.95 -20.56 0.64
CA HIS A 218 -45.32 -21.70 1.48
C HIS A 218 -44.22 -22.13 2.48
N GLN A 219 -42.98 -21.65 2.34
CA GLN A 219 -41.91 -21.88 3.30
C GLN A 219 -41.96 -20.88 4.47
N VAL A 220 -42.66 -19.75 4.30
CA VAL A 220 -42.82 -18.75 5.36
C VAL A 220 -43.59 -19.35 6.53
N GLY A 221 -43.03 -19.24 7.73
CA GLY A 221 -43.58 -19.85 8.96
C GLY A 221 -43.09 -21.28 9.24
N LEU A 222 -42.28 -21.89 8.37
CA LEU A 222 -41.65 -23.18 8.62
C LEU A 222 -40.23 -23.01 9.16
N TYR A 223 -39.91 -23.64 10.29
CA TYR A 223 -38.58 -23.54 10.90
C TYR A 223 -37.47 -24.15 10.02
N GLN A 224 -37.66 -25.38 9.55
CA GLN A 224 -36.68 -26.05 8.67
C GLN A 224 -36.81 -25.55 7.22
N GLY A 225 -38.04 -25.41 6.72
CA GLY A 225 -38.30 -25.00 5.34
C GLY A 225 -37.78 -23.59 4.99
N ALA A 226 -37.71 -22.68 5.97
CA ALA A 226 -37.15 -21.35 5.78
C ALA A 226 -35.65 -21.25 6.15
N ASN A 227 -34.98 -22.37 6.46
CA ASN A 227 -33.58 -22.42 6.93
C ASN A 227 -33.30 -21.60 8.20
N MET A 228 -34.27 -21.48 9.12
CA MET A 228 -34.12 -20.69 10.34
C MET A 228 -33.03 -21.24 11.26
N GLY A 229 -32.86 -22.57 11.31
CA GLY A 229 -31.79 -23.21 12.07
C GLY A 229 -30.39 -22.81 11.57
N LEU A 230 -30.21 -22.74 10.25
CA LEU A 230 -28.95 -22.32 9.64
C LEU A 230 -28.69 -20.82 9.89
N LEU A 231 -29.71 -19.96 9.72
CA LEU A 231 -29.59 -18.54 10.04
C LEU A 231 -29.26 -18.30 11.51
N LYS A 232 -29.81 -19.10 12.44
CA LYS A 232 -29.47 -19.03 13.87
C LYS A 232 -27.96 -19.23 14.09
N THR A 233 -27.40 -20.32 13.57
CA THR A 233 -25.97 -20.61 13.70
C THR A 233 -25.11 -19.54 13.02
N VAL A 234 -25.52 -19.08 11.83
CA VAL A 234 -24.79 -18.05 11.09
C VAL A 234 -24.80 -16.73 11.86
N PHE A 235 -25.92 -16.31 12.46
CA PHE A 235 -25.96 -15.10 13.29
C PHE A 235 -25.16 -15.22 14.57
N GLU A 236 -25.14 -16.39 15.21
CA GLU A 236 -24.33 -16.64 16.40
C GLU A 236 -22.84 -16.49 16.10
N VAL A 237 -22.36 -17.17 15.06
CA VAL A 237 -20.97 -17.09 14.63
C VAL A 237 -20.67 -15.68 14.11
N ASN A 238 -21.59 -15.05 13.38
CA ASN A 238 -21.39 -13.68 12.92
C ASN A 238 -21.29 -12.70 14.08
N LEU A 239 -22.06 -12.87 15.16
CA LEU A 239 -21.94 -12.03 16.35
C LEU A 239 -20.60 -12.26 17.07
N GLY A 240 -20.13 -13.51 17.15
CA GLY A 240 -18.82 -13.84 17.72
C GLY A 240 -17.66 -13.23 16.92
N LEU A 241 -17.72 -13.35 15.59
CA LEU A 241 -16.68 -12.90 14.66
C LEU A 241 -16.76 -11.41 14.30
N PHE A 242 -17.93 -10.76 14.37
CA PHE A 242 -18.12 -9.41 13.85
C PHE A 242 -18.83 -8.45 14.81
N GLY A 243 -19.34 -8.95 15.94
CA GLY A 243 -20.17 -8.17 16.88
C GLY A 243 -19.42 -7.04 17.60
N LYS A 244 -18.11 -7.20 17.85
CA LYS A 244 -17.30 -6.20 18.57
C LYS A 244 -17.18 -4.86 17.81
N LYS A 245 -17.36 -4.86 16.49
CA LYS A 245 -17.28 -3.66 15.64
C LYS A 245 -18.36 -2.61 15.89
N ALA A 246 -19.54 -3.01 16.36
CA ALA A 246 -20.66 -2.09 16.54
C ALA A 246 -20.44 -1.05 17.67
N GLN A 247 -19.37 -1.18 18.44
CA GLN A 247 -18.99 -0.23 19.49
C GLN A 247 -18.22 1.00 18.94
N ASP A 248 -17.51 0.88 17.82
CA ASP A 248 -16.51 1.87 17.36
C ASP A 248 -17.04 2.90 16.35
N GLY A 249 -18.36 3.10 16.30
CA GLY A 249 -19.02 4.16 15.51
C GLY A 249 -19.08 3.93 13.99
N SER A 250 -18.35 2.95 13.44
CA SER A 250 -18.51 2.49 12.05
C SER A 250 -19.66 1.49 11.98
N GLN A 251 -20.89 1.96 11.78
CA GLN A 251 -22.05 1.08 11.62
C GLN A 251 -21.88 0.25 10.35
N GLY A 252 -21.37 -0.98 10.48
CA GLY A 252 -21.24 -1.95 9.39
C GLY A 252 -22.47 -2.85 9.29
N ARG A 253 -23.66 -2.24 9.14
CA ARG A 253 -24.92 -2.98 9.02
C ARG A 253 -24.95 -3.78 7.71
N THR A 254 -25.81 -4.78 7.65
CA THR A 254 -26.06 -5.54 6.42
C THR A 254 -27.58 -5.58 6.19
N LEU A 255 -28.01 -5.35 4.95
CA LEU A 255 -29.42 -5.45 4.60
C LEU A 255 -29.78 -6.90 4.30
N LEU A 256 -30.78 -7.43 5.00
CA LEU A 256 -31.40 -8.71 4.68
C LEU A 256 -32.65 -8.44 3.84
N LEU A 257 -32.55 -8.67 2.53
CA LEU A 257 -33.67 -8.48 1.61
C LEU A 257 -34.32 -9.84 1.31
N PHE A 258 -35.47 -10.08 1.92
CA PHE A 258 -36.26 -11.28 1.71
C PHE A 258 -37.05 -11.18 0.41
N VAL A 259 -36.77 -12.10 -0.51
CA VAL A 259 -37.48 -12.24 -1.78
C VAL A 259 -38.40 -13.45 -1.69
N ILE A 260 -39.69 -13.19 -1.54
CA ILE A 260 -40.75 -14.21 -1.44
C ILE A 260 -41.20 -14.57 -2.84
N ARG A 261 -41.01 -15.83 -3.22
CA ARG A 261 -41.31 -16.39 -4.54
C ARG A 261 -42.68 -17.03 -4.58
N ASP A 262 -43.22 -17.08 -5.79
CA ASP A 262 -44.51 -17.67 -6.14
C ASP A 262 -45.65 -17.08 -5.31
N HIS A 263 -45.63 -15.76 -5.15
CA HIS A 263 -46.64 -15.06 -4.39
C HIS A 263 -47.98 -15.04 -5.12
N ILE A 264 -48.99 -15.68 -4.54
CA ILE A 264 -50.34 -15.79 -5.14
C ILE A 264 -51.25 -14.64 -4.66
N GLY A 265 -50.90 -13.98 -3.54
CA GLY A 265 -51.63 -12.82 -3.00
C GLY A 265 -52.75 -13.16 -2.03
N VAL A 266 -52.92 -14.44 -1.65
CA VAL A 266 -53.91 -14.85 -0.63
C VAL A 266 -53.53 -14.30 0.74
N THR A 267 -52.25 -14.36 1.09
CA THR A 267 -51.72 -13.78 2.33
C THR A 267 -51.08 -12.43 2.01
N PRO A 268 -51.54 -11.30 2.56
CA PRO A 268 -50.89 -10.02 2.31
C PRO A 268 -49.42 -10.05 2.69
N LEU A 269 -48.57 -9.40 1.88
CA LEU A 269 -47.12 -9.31 2.15
C LEU A 269 -46.82 -8.78 3.56
N ALA A 270 -47.60 -7.81 4.06
CA ALA A 270 -47.44 -7.27 5.42
C ALA A 270 -47.53 -8.34 6.52
N ASN A 271 -48.38 -9.36 6.35
CA ASN A 271 -48.48 -10.45 7.31
C ASN A 271 -47.26 -11.37 7.24
N LEU A 272 -46.80 -11.71 6.03
CA LEU A 272 -45.58 -12.50 5.83
C LEU A 272 -44.35 -11.78 6.41
N GLN A 273 -44.26 -10.47 6.22
CA GLN A 273 -43.23 -9.61 6.81
C GLN A 273 -43.26 -9.66 8.34
N ALA A 274 -44.44 -9.53 8.95
CA ALA A 274 -44.59 -9.57 10.40
C ALA A 274 -44.17 -10.92 10.98
N THR A 275 -44.58 -12.02 10.33
CA THR A 275 -44.18 -13.38 10.74
C THR A 275 -42.67 -13.58 10.66
N LEU A 276 -42.04 -13.25 9.52
CA LEU A 276 -40.60 -13.41 9.35
C LEU A 276 -39.81 -12.52 10.31
N THR A 277 -40.26 -11.28 10.53
CA THR A 277 -39.61 -10.36 11.47
C THR A 277 -39.67 -10.92 12.89
N ALA A 278 -40.84 -11.41 13.32
CA ALA A 278 -41.00 -12.01 14.63
C ALA A 278 -40.13 -13.28 14.81
N ASP A 279 -40.05 -14.13 13.78
CA ASP A 279 -39.22 -15.33 13.80
C ASP A 279 -37.72 -14.96 13.93
N LEU A 280 -37.25 -13.97 13.17
CA LEU A 280 -35.86 -13.49 13.26
C LEU A 280 -35.53 -12.86 14.61
N THR A 281 -36.44 -12.06 15.17
CA THR A 281 -36.27 -11.49 16.51
C THR A 281 -36.20 -12.60 17.56
N LYS A 282 -37.07 -13.61 17.47
CA LYS A 282 -37.05 -14.77 18.38
C LYS A 282 -35.75 -15.57 18.25
N ILE A 283 -35.25 -15.75 17.02
CA ILE A 283 -33.96 -16.40 16.78
C ILE A 283 -32.85 -15.59 17.45
N TRP A 284 -32.82 -14.28 17.22
CA TRP A 284 -31.84 -13.35 17.78
C TRP A 284 -31.79 -13.37 19.31
N ASP A 285 -32.95 -13.40 19.96
CA ASP A 285 -33.05 -13.45 21.42
C ASP A 285 -32.65 -14.82 21.99
N SER A 286 -32.73 -15.87 21.18
CA SER A 286 -32.31 -17.23 21.55
C SER A 286 -30.82 -17.52 21.32
N LEU A 287 -30.04 -16.54 20.84
CA LEU A 287 -28.60 -16.68 20.57
C LEU A 287 -27.79 -16.55 21.86
N SER A 288 -26.67 -17.28 21.95
CA SER A 288 -25.71 -17.15 23.05
C SER A 288 -24.84 -15.90 22.84
N LYS A 289 -25.32 -14.75 23.32
CA LYS A 289 -24.60 -13.46 23.16
C LYS A 289 -23.45 -13.33 24.18
N PRO A 290 -22.26 -12.86 23.76
CA PRO A 290 -21.18 -12.49 24.69
C PRO A 290 -21.65 -11.42 25.69
N GLN A 291 -21.03 -11.37 26.88
CA GLN A 291 -21.44 -10.45 27.97
C GLN A 291 -21.49 -8.98 27.53
N ASP A 292 -20.57 -8.56 26.65
CA ASP A 292 -20.48 -7.19 26.14
C ASP A 292 -21.58 -6.82 25.10
N LEU A 293 -22.37 -7.79 24.63
CA LEU A 293 -23.33 -7.64 23.52
C LEU A 293 -24.74 -8.10 23.88
N GLN A 294 -25.04 -8.38 25.17
CA GLN A 294 -26.33 -8.95 25.57
C GLN A 294 -27.53 -8.04 25.28
N ASP A 295 -27.38 -6.74 25.47
CA ASP A 295 -28.46 -5.75 25.29
C ASP A 295 -28.71 -5.37 23.82
N ARG A 296 -27.92 -5.89 22.87
CA ARG A 296 -28.02 -5.50 21.47
C ARG A 296 -29.20 -6.15 20.75
N GLN A 297 -29.88 -5.35 19.93
CA GLN A 297 -31.03 -5.77 19.13
C GLN A 297 -30.63 -6.15 17.72
N LEU A 298 -31.50 -6.92 17.04
CA LEU A 298 -31.29 -7.33 15.64
C LEU A 298 -31.12 -6.11 14.72
N SER A 299 -31.91 -5.06 14.96
CA SER A 299 -31.90 -3.79 14.20
C SER A 299 -30.61 -2.99 14.32
N ASP A 300 -29.74 -3.30 15.29
CA ASP A 300 -28.44 -2.64 15.40
C ASP A 300 -27.47 -3.11 14.30
N TYR A 301 -27.63 -4.35 13.85
CA TYR A 301 -26.76 -5.04 12.90
C TYR A 301 -27.40 -5.24 11.52
N PHE A 302 -28.70 -5.48 11.47
CA PHE A 302 -29.40 -5.84 10.26
C PHE A 302 -30.61 -4.93 10.02
N ASP A 303 -30.68 -4.39 8.81
CA ASP A 303 -31.90 -3.80 8.29
C ASP A 303 -32.67 -4.90 7.55
N LEU A 304 -34.00 -4.94 7.69
CA LEU A 304 -34.84 -5.94 7.02
C LEU A 304 -35.65 -5.26 5.92
N ALA A 305 -35.67 -5.86 4.74
CA ALA A 305 -36.54 -5.45 3.64
C ALA A 305 -37.18 -6.68 2.99
N PHE A 306 -38.33 -6.49 2.35
CA PHE A 306 -39.10 -7.59 1.80
C PHE A 306 -39.63 -7.24 0.41
N THR A 307 -39.74 -8.23 -0.46
CA THR A 307 -40.32 -8.11 -1.80
C THR A 307 -40.99 -9.43 -2.16
N ALA A 308 -42.16 -9.35 -2.78
CA ALA A 308 -42.87 -10.51 -3.29
C ALA A 308 -42.76 -10.55 -4.82
N LEU A 309 -42.47 -11.73 -5.36
CA LEU A 309 -42.46 -11.99 -6.78
C LEU A 309 -43.57 -12.99 -7.15
N PRO A 310 -44.38 -12.68 -8.18
CA PRO A 310 -45.38 -13.61 -8.71
C PRO A 310 -44.77 -14.92 -9.21
N HIS A 311 -45.64 -15.90 -9.48
CA HIS A 311 -45.21 -17.20 -10.00
C HIS A 311 -44.59 -17.07 -11.41
N LYS A 312 -43.34 -17.52 -11.58
CA LYS A 312 -42.56 -17.38 -12.83
C LYS A 312 -43.27 -17.95 -14.06
N ILE A 313 -43.77 -19.20 -13.95
CA ILE A 313 -44.37 -19.93 -15.08
C ILE A 313 -45.82 -19.49 -15.34
N LEU A 314 -46.65 -19.41 -14.31
CA LEU A 314 -48.09 -19.11 -14.45
C LEU A 314 -48.38 -17.62 -14.72
N ALA A 315 -47.49 -16.72 -14.30
CA ALA A 315 -47.66 -15.28 -14.41
C ALA A 315 -46.36 -14.59 -14.88
N THR A 316 -45.81 -15.05 -16.00
CA THR A 316 -44.51 -14.59 -16.52
C THR A 316 -44.45 -13.07 -16.72
N ASP A 317 -45.46 -12.46 -17.34
CA ASP A 317 -45.46 -11.01 -17.61
C ASP A 317 -45.41 -10.18 -16.31
N LYS A 318 -46.18 -10.61 -15.29
CA LYS A 318 -46.18 -9.96 -13.98
C LYS A 318 -44.86 -10.17 -13.24
N PHE A 319 -44.29 -11.37 -13.34
CA PHE A 319 -43.00 -11.69 -12.76
C PHE A 319 -41.89 -10.79 -13.34
N GLU A 320 -41.82 -10.69 -14.67
CA GLU A 320 -40.81 -9.84 -15.33
C GLU A 320 -40.99 -8.36 -14.99
N ALA A 321 -42.23 -7.87 -14.90
CA ALA A 321 -42.52 -6.50 -14.49
C ALA A 321 -42.05 -6.20 -13.05
N GLU A 322 -42.35 -7.10 -12.10
CA GLU A 322 -41.93 -6.95 -10.70
C GLU A 322 -40.41 -7.10 -10.54
N VAL A 323 -39.75 -7.96 -11.33
CA VAL A 323 -38.29 -8.07 -11.34
C VAL A 323 -37.64 -6.79 -11.89
N GLN A 324 -38.22 -6.18 -12.93
CA GLN A 324 -37.75 -4.88 -13.43
C GLN A 324 -37.94 -3.77 -12.39
N GLU A 325 -39.07 -3.79 -11.65
CA GLU A 325 -39.31 -2.84 -10.57
C GLU A 325 -38.32 -3.03 -9.41
N LEU A 326 -37.99 -4.28 -9.07
CA LEU A 326 -36.93 -4.60 -8.12
C LEU A 326 -35.57 -4.13 -8.62
N ARG A 327 -35.25 -4.30 -9.91
CA ARG A 327 -33.98 -3.83 -10.51
C ARG A 327 -33.80 -2.33 -10.34
N LYS A 328 -34.85 -1.54 -10.49
CA LYS A 328 -34.80 -0.08 -10.29
C LYS A 328 -34.35 0.28 -8.86
N ARG A 329 -34.71 -0.51 -7.84
CA ARG A 329 -34.26 -0.30 -6.45
C ARG A 329 -32.75 -0.45 -6.27
N PHE A 330 -32.09 -1.22 -7.14
CA PHE A 330 -30.64 -1.40 -7.13
C PHE A 330 -29.90 -0.38 -8.02
N ALA A 331 -30.57 0.19 -9.03
CA ALA A 331 -29.96 1.08 -10.01
C ALA A 331 -30.18 2.58 -9.71
N ASP A 332 -31.37 2.96 -9.25
CA ASP A 332 -31.75 4.37 -9.10
C ASP A 332 -31.49 4.90 -7.68
N LYS A 333 -30.44 5.71 -7.55
CA LYS A 333 -30.01 6.31 -6.27
C LYS A 333 -30.99 7.34 -5.72
N ASN A 334 -31.91 7.87 -6.54
CA ASN A 334 -32.82 8.95 -6.13
C ASN A 334 -34.12 8.41 -5.51
N ARG A 335 -34.28 7.08 -5.43
CA ARG A 335 -35.47 6.43 -4.88
C ARG A 335 -35.44 6.37 -3.36
N ASP A 336 -36.58 6.61 -2.73
CA ASP A 336 -36.72 6.54 -1.27
C ASP A 336 -36.46 5.13 -0.71
N ASP A 337 -36.71 4.09 -1.52
CA ASP A 337 -36.50 2.67 -1.18
C ASP A 337 -35.27 2.06 -1.89
N PHE A 338 -34.29 2.90 -2.24
CA PHE A 338 -33.00 2.48 -2.75
C PHE A 338 -32.29 1.53 -1.77
N VAL A 339 -31.75 0.43 -2.32
CA VAL A 339 -31.26 -0.68 -1.51
C VAL A 339 -29.94 -0.35 -0.82
N PHE A 340 -29.00 0.31 -1.50
CA PHE A 340 -27.67 0.54 -0.93
C PHE A 340 -27.62 1.80 -0.07
N LYS A 341 -27.23 1.63 1.19
CA LYS A 341 -26.97 2.75 2.10
C LYS A 341 -25.48 2.84 2.40
N PRO A 342 -24.92 4.04 2.62
CA PRO A 342 -23.53 4.20 3.06
C PRO A 342 -23.21 3.43 4.35
N ALA A 343 -24.22 3.15 5.18
CA ALA A 343 -24.11 2.34 6.39
C ALA A 343 -23.91 0.83 6.13
N TYR A 344 -24.13 0.35 4.91
CA TYR A 344 -23.86 -1.05 4.57
C TYR A 344 -22.46 -1.25 4.00
N HIS A 345 -21.92 -0.20 3.41
CA HIS A 345 -20.65 -0.25 2.68
C HIS A 345 -19.47 -0.48 3.62
N LYS A 346 -18.71 -1.56 3.39
CA LYS A 346 -17.60 -1.96 4.28
C LYS A 346 -16.34 -1.09 4.15
N ARG A 347 -16.37 -0.07 3.28
CA ARG A 347 -15.29 0.91 3.00
C ARG A 347 -13.98 0.24 2.61
N ILE A 348 -14.07 -0.74 1.73
CA ILE A 348 -12.90 -1.39 1.13
C ILE A 348 -12.80 -0.90 -0.31
N PRO A 349 -11.60 -0.52 -0.79
CA PRO A 349 -11.39 -0.21 -2.20
C PRO A 349 -11.56 -1.45 -3.09
N ALA A 350 -12.05 -1.28 -4.33
CA ALA A 350 -12.34 -2.37 -5.27
C ALA A 350 -11.13 -3.26 -5.57
N ASP A 351 -9.92 -2.68 -5.61
CA ASP A 351 -8.65 -3.38 -5.77
C ASP A 351 -8.30 -4.25 -4.55
N GLY A 352 -8.75 -3.89 -3.35
CA GLY A 352 -8.52 -4.64 -2.10
C GLY A 352 -9.53 -5.76 -1.82
N VAL A 353 -10.62 -5.86 -2.59
CA VAL A 353 -11.74 -6.79 -2.31
C VAL A 353 -11.32 -8.26 -2.33
N ALA A 354 -10.48 -8.65 -3.30
CA ALA A 354 -10.08 -10.04 -3.46
C ALA A 354 -9.34 -10.56 -2.21
N PHE A 355 -8.35 -9.81 -1.74
CA PHE A 355 -7.59 -10.11 -0.52
C PHE A 355 -8.48 -10.09 0.73
N TYR A 356 -9.41 -9.12 0.80
CA TYR A 356 -10.37 -9.07 1.90
C TYR A 356 -11.25 -10.33 1.98
N MET A 357 -11.76 -10.78 0.84
CA MET A 357 -12.59 -11.99 0.75
C MET A 357 -11.78 -13.24 1.07
N GLU A 358 -10.55 -13.35 0.57
CA GLU A 358 -9.64 -14.44 0.89
C GLU A 358 -9.41 -14.57 2.40
N ASN A 359 -9.07 -13.46 3.07
CA ASN A 359 -8.86 -13.43 4.51
C ASN A 359 -10.12 -13.80 5.30
N ILE A 360 -11.31 -13.32 4.91
CA ILE A 360 -12.56 -13.74 5.55
C ILE A 360 -12.73 -15.25 5.41
N TRP A 361 -12.49 -15.79 4.21
CA TRP A 361 -12.68 -17.20 3.95
C TRP A 361 -11.74 -18.08 4.77
N GLU A 362 -10.44 -17.74 4.85
CA GLU A 362 -9.48 -18.46 5.70
C GLU A 362 -9.90 -18.49 7.18
N GLN A 363 -10.45 -17.37 7.67
CA GLN A 363 -10.89 -17.25 9.06
C GLN A 363 -12.17 -18.05 9.32
N VAL A 364 -13.11 -18.02 8.37
CA VAL A 364 -14.31 -18.86 8.38
C VAL A 364 -13.93 -20.34 8.30
N GLN A 365 -12.88 -20.70 7.58
CA GLN A 365 -12.39 -22.09 7.54
C GLN A 365 -11.81 -22.54 8.87
N THR A 366 -11.01 -21.68 9.51
CA THR A 366 -10.28 -21.97 10.75
C THR A 366 -11.11 -21.77 12.02
N ASN A 367 -12.35 -21.24 11.91
CA ASN A 367 -13.26 -20.93 13.02
C ASN A 367 -12.61 -20.09 14.14
N LYS A 368 -11.66 -19.22 13.78
CA LYS A 368 -10.99 -18.33 14.74
C LYS A 368 -11.76 -17.02 14.88
N ASP A 369 -11.72 -16.43 16.07
CA ASP A 369 -12.26 -15.09 16.31
C ASP A 369 -11.67 -14.10 15.31
N LEU A 370 -12.54 -13.46 14.54
CA LEU A 370 -12.15 -12.50 13.51
C LEU A 370 -12.18 -11.10 14.11
N ASP A 371 -11.10 -10.36 13.94
CA ASP A 371 -11.10 -8.93 14.23
C ASP A 371 -10.96 -8.14 12.94
N LEU A 372 -12.11 -7.76 12.37
CA LEU A 372 -12.15 -7.07 11.08
C LEU A 372 -11.49 -5.67 11.05
N PRO A 373 -11.41 -4.85 12.13
CA PRO A 373 -10.60 -3.64 12.13
C PRO A 373 -9.12 -3.97 11.87
N THR A 374 -8.60 -4.99 12.54
CA THR A 374 -7.25 -5.53 12.28
C THR A 374 -7.11 -5.98 10.83
N GLN A 375 -8.14 -6.58 10.20
CA GLN A 375 -8.08 -6.97 8.79
C GLN A 375 -8.06 -5.79 7.81
N GLN A 376 -8.78 -4.70 8.10
CA GLN A 376 -8.70 -3.48 7.30
C GLN A 376 -7.32 -2.82 7.44
N GLU A 377 -6.75 -2.82 8.63
CA GLU A 377 -5.38 -2.36 8.86
C GLU A 377 -4.34 -3.26 8.17
N LEU A 378 -4.52 -4.58 8.20
CA LEU A 378 -3.60 -5.55 7.60
C LEU A 378 -3.66 -5.49 6.07
N LEU A 379 -4.86 -5.36 5.48
CA LEU A 379 -5.03 -5.06 4.06
C LEU A 379 -4.39 -3.72 3.71
N ALA A 380 -4.59 -2.68 4.52
CA ALA A 380 -3.97 -1.38 4.30
C ALA A 380 -2.44 -1.48 4.35
N GLN A 381 -1.87 -2.24 5.28
CA GLN A 381 -0.43 -2.45 5.40
C GLN A 381 0.11 -3.14 4.15
N PHE A 382 -0.48 -4.29 3.77
CA PHE A 382 -0.06 -5.04 2.60
C PHE A 382 -0.13 -4.21 1.31
N ARG A 383 -1.23 -3.47 1.11
CA ARG A 383 -1.39 -2.61 -0.08
C ARG A 383 -0.47 -1.41 -0.08
N CYS A 384 -0.30 -0.72 1.06
CA CYS A 384 0.68 0.38 1.16
C CYS A 384 2.11 -0.12 0.90
N ASP A 385 2.43 -1.36 1.28
CA ASP A 385 3.73 -1.99 1.01
C ASP A 385 3.91 -2.31 -0.48
N GLU A 386 2.88 -2.84 -1.16
CA GLU A 386 2.95 -3.06 -2.61
C GLU A 386 3.09 -1.74 -3.39
N ILE A 387 2.28 -0.72 -3.04
CA ILE A 387 2.31 0.58 -3.71
C ILE A 387 3.65 1.29 -3.46
N SER A 388 4.18 1.25 -2.23
CA SER A 388 5.50 1.83 -1.93
C SER A 388 6.63 1.10 -2.65
N SER A 389 6.58 -0.23 -2.76
CA SER A 389 7.56 -1.01 -3.51
C SER A 389 7.59 -0.64 -4.99
N VAL A 390 6.42 -0.45 -5.61
CA VAL A 390 6.32 0.01 -7.01
C VAL A 390 6.90 1.43 -7.17
N ALA A 391 6.53 2.35 -6.27
CA ALA A 391 7.07 3.72 -6.28
C ALA A 391 8.60 3.76 -6.10
N LEU A 392 9.14 2.94 -5.19
CA LEU A 392 10.57 2.81 -4.95
C LEU A 392 11.33 2.22 -6.14
N ALA A 393 10.74 1.24 -6.84
CA ALA A 393 11.34 0.66 -8.04
C ALA A 393 11.48 1.70 -9.16
N GLU A 394 10.46 2.52 -9.39
CA GLU A 394 10.49 3.61 -10.37
C GLU A 394 11.50 4.70 -9.98
N PHE A 395 11.50 5.13 -8.72
CA PHE A 395 12.51 6.05 -8.17
C PHE A 395 13.93 5.52 -8.39
N THR A 396 14.16 4.23 -8.12
CA THR A 396 15.47 3.59 -8.29
C THR A 396 15.89 3.59 -9.76
N GLU A 397 14.97 3.37 -10.68
CA GLU A 397 15.26 3.40 -12.12
C GLU A 397 15.61 4.80 -12.62
N GLN A 398 14.86 5.82 -12.19
CA GLN A 398 15.14 7.22 -12.54
C GLN A 398 16.50 7.69 -11.98
N SER A 399 16.76 7.38 -10.70
CA SER A 399 17.98 7.81 -10.01
C SER A 399 19.25 7.12 -10.51
N LYS A 400 19.16 5.90 -11.06
CA LYS A 400 20.31 5.19 -11.69
C LYS A 400 21.03 6.04 -12.74
N SER A 401 20.29 6.83 -13.52
CA SER A 401 20.85 7.65 -14.59
C SER A 401 21.84 8.72 -14.08
N GLN A 402 21.58 9.27 -12.90
CA GLN A 402 22.39 10.34 -12.29
C GLN A 402 23.36 9.83 -11.21
N ARG A 403 23.15 8.62 -10.66
CA ARG A 403 24.09 7.96 -9.76
C ARG A 403 25.48 7.76 -10.38
N ARG A 404 25.53 7.29 -11.64
CA ARG A 404 26.79 6.99 -12.34
C ARG A 404 27.71 8.23 -12.52
N PRO A 405 27.21 9.40 -12.96
CA PRO A 405 28.03 10.63 -13.02
C PRO A 405 28.64 11.06 -11.68
N ILE A 406 27.89 10.94 -10.59
CA ILE A 406 28.34 11.35 -9.24
C ILE A 406 29.42 10.40 -8.74
N GLU A 407 29.23 9.09 -8.91
CA GLU A 407 30.25 8.08 -8.59
C GLU A 407 31.51 8.23 -9.46
N ALA A 408 31.35 8.67 -10.71
CA ALA A 408 32.47 8.98 -11.61
C ALA A 408 33.20 10.29 -11.28
N GLY A 409 32.80 11.00 -10.22
CA GLY A 409 33.50 12.19 -9.73
C GLY A 409 33.07 13.51 -10.38
N ARG A 410 31.93 13.55 -11.08
CA ARG A 410 31.40 14.79 -11.67
C ARG A 410 30.42 15.48 -10.72
N VAL A 411 30.47 16.81 -10.72
CA VAL A 411 29.46 17.65 -10.07
C VAL A 411 28.27 17.75 -11.01
N VAL A 412 27.09 17.34 -10.54
CA VAL A 412 25.83 17.48 -11.31
C VAL A 412 25.18 18.80 -10.89
N GLU A 413 25.08 19.76 -11.82
CA GLU A 413 24.35 21.01 -11.58
C GLU A 413 22.83 20.71 -11.53
N GLY A 414 22.10 21.29 -10.58
CA GLY A 414 20.66 21.04 -10.47
C GLY A 414 20.30 19.79 -9.66
N LEU A 415 21.26 19.13 -9.00
CA LEU A 415 21.03 17.84 -8.32
C LEU A 415 19.94 17.95 -7.25
N GLY A 416 19.92 19.01 -6.44
CA GLY A 416 18.87 19.16 -5.43
C GLY A 416 17.49 19.44 -6.03
N GLY A 417 17.42 20.06 -7.21
CA GLY A 417 16.18 20.18 -7.99
C GLY A 417 15.68 18.82 -8.50
N LEU A 418 16.59 17.98 -9.02
CA LEU A 418 16.27 16.62 -9.45
C LEU A 418 15.85 15.72 -8.28
N MET A 419 16.54 15.82 -7.15
CA MET A 419 16.22 15.07 -5.94
C MET A 419 14.85 15.45 -5.38
N ARG A 420 14.53 16.76 -5.34
CA ARG A 420 13.18 17.23 -4.99
C ARG A 420 12.13 16.72 -5.97
N ASN A 421 12.42 16.74 -7.26
CA ASN A 421 11.51 16.23 -8.27
C ASN A 421 11.24 14.73 -8.02
N TRP A 422 12.27 13.88 -7.95
CA TRP A 422 12.10 12.44 -7.69
C TRP A 422 11.36 12.15 -6.38
N ARG A 423 11.64 12.92 -5.32
CA ARG A 423 10.93 12.81 -4.03
C ARG A 423 9.46 13.19 -4.20
N SER A 424 9.15 14.31 -4.87
CA SER A 424 7.78 14.75 -5.15
C SER A 424 7.01 13.79 -6.06
N GLN A 425 7.67 13.18 -7.05
CA GLN A 425 7.06 12.19 -7.95
C GLN A 425 6.71 10.89 -7.22
N ALA A 426 7.58 10.45 -6.30
CA ALA A 426 7.37 9.23 -5.53
C ALA A 426 6.26 9.39 -4.48
N LEU A 427 6.18 10.57 -3.83
CA LEU A 427 5.22 10.83 -2.76
C LEU A 427 3.88 11.38 -3.26
N GLY A 428 3.91 12.23 -4.29
CA GLY A 428 2.73 12.98 -4.75
C GLY A 428 2.44 14.22 -3.91
N GLU A 429 3.46 14.90 -3.38
CA GLU A 429 3.25 16.15 -2.63
C GLU A 429 2.98 17.35 -3.55
N ASP A 430 1.83 17.98 -3.32
CA ASP A 430 1.45 19.32 -3.79
C ASP A 430 2.43 20.39 -3.25
N PHE A 431 3.56 20.61 -3.91
CA PHE A 431 4.23 21.91 -3.83
C PHE A 431 3.71 22.77 -4.99
N ILE A 432 2.55 23.39 -4.79
CA ILE A 432 2.00 24.43 -5.67
C ILE A 432 2.51 25.80 -5.17
N PRO A 433 3.45 26.49 -5.85
CA PRO A 433 3.50 27.92 -5.77
C PRO A 433 2.33 28.46 -6.58
N ILE A 434 1.40 29.09 -5.86
CA ILE A 434 0.35 29.97 -6.40
C ILE A 434 0.99 30.86 -7.49
N TYR A 435 0.45 30.78 -8.72
CA TYR A 435 0.93 31.40 -9.98
C TYR A 435 1.98 30.63 -10.81
N ARG A 436 1.59 29.49 -11.40
CA ARG A 436 1.74 29.34 -12.86
C ARG A 436 0.86 28.24 -13.45
N ALA A 437 0.20 28.62 -14.54
CA ALA A 437 -0.88 27.91 -15.19
C ALA A 437 -0.44 26.61 -15.85
N ARG A 438 -1.21 25.55 -15.60
CA ARG A 438 -1.88 24.70 -16.60
C ARG A 438 -1.06 24.39 -17.87
N VAL A 439 -0.03 23.55 -17.79
CA VAL A 439 0.50 22.84 -18.97
C VAL A 439 1.11 21.49 -18.52
N LEU A 440 0.53 20.40 -19.04
CA LEU A 440 1.02 18.99 -19.03
C LEU A 440 0.86 18.17 -17.74
N ILE A 441 -0.39 17.78 -17.45
CA ILE A 441 -0.78 16.74 -16.49
C ILE A 441 -0.80 15.39 -17.23
N HIS A 442 0.20 14.50 -17.11
CA HIS A 442 0.07 13.10 -17.56
C HIS A 442 1.02 12.06 -16.89
N SER A 443 1.75 12.29 -15.78
CA SER A 443 2.63 11.23 -15.23
C SER A 443 2.84 11.02 -13.72
N GLU A 444 2.48 11.89 -12.78
CA GLU A 444 3.13 11.85 -11.45
C GLU A 444 2.20 12.01 -10.25
N GLU A 445 1.42 10.96 -9.91
CA GLU A 445 0.55 10.93 -8.71
C GLU A 445 0.23 9.46 -8.30
N ARG A 446 1.14 8.69 -7.67
CA ARG A 446 0.87 7.26 -7.39
C ARG A 446 0.66 6.91 -5.91
N TYR A 447 1.62 7.20 -5.03
CA TYR A 447 1.52 6.72 -3.64
C TYR A 447 0.37 7.39 -2.89
N ASP A 448 0.35 8.73 -2.78
CA ASP A 448 -0.72 9.43 -2.06
C ASP A 448 -2.09 9.25 -2.74
N ARG A 449 -2.18 9.16 -4.07
CA ARG A 449 -3.45 8.91 -4.80
C ARG A 449 -4.06 7.54 -4.49
N ASP A 450 -3.23 6.50 -4.45
CA ASP A 450 -3.69 5.11 -4.34
C ASP A 450 -3.74 4.65 -2.87
N ALA A 451 -2.79 5.08 -2.03
CA ALA A 451 -2.68 4.70 -0.62
C ALA A 451 -3.59 5.51 0.32
N SER A 452 -3.93 6.78 -0.01
CA SER A 452 -4.79 7.62 0.84
C SER A 452 -6.21 7.07 1.04
N ARG A 453 -6.63 6.14 0.18
CA ARG A 453 -7.93 5.45 0.27
C ARG A 453 -7.99 4.50 1.46
N TYR A 454 -6.84 4.01 1.92
CA TYR A 454 -6.75 3.02 2.97
C TYR A 454 -6.77 3.64 4.38
N HIS A 455 -6.60 2.82 5.41
CA HIS A 455 -6.65 3.28 6.80
C HIS A 455 -5.63 4.39 7.07
N GLN A 456 -6.11 5.55 7.51
CA GLN A 456 -5.31 6.78 7.64
C GLN A 456 -4.11 6.63 8.58
N GLY A 457 -4.25 5.85 9.66
CA GLY A 457 -3.15 5.59 10.58
C GLY A 457 -2.02 4.74 9.97
N VAL A 458 -2.37 3.78 9.11
CA VAL A 458 -1.39 2.92 8.43
C VAL A 458 -0.74 3.69 7.29
N TYR A 459 -1.54 4.40 6.50
CA TYR A 459 -1.06 5.24 5.40
C TYR A 459 0.00 6.25 5.88
N LYS A 460 -0.27 7.01 6.95
CA LYS A 460 0.70 7.99 7.48
C LYS A 460 2.01 7.33 7.92
N ARG A 461 1.94 6.24 8.68
CA ARG A 461 3.14 5.51 9.11
C ARG A 461 3.96 4.99 7.93
N LYS A 462 3.30 4.36 6.95
CA LYS A 462 3.98 3.82 5.76
C LYS A 462 4.51 4.91 4.83
N ARG A 463 3.88 6.08 4.80
CA ARG A 463 4.39 7.26 4.12
C ARG A 463 5.66 7.78 4.77
N ASP A 464 5.71 7.84 6.10
CA ASP A 464 6.91 8.23 6.85
C ASP A 464 8.04 7.20 6.66
N ASP A 465 7.71 5.90 6.63
CA ASP A 465 8.67 4.84 6.32
C ASP A 465 9.22 4.99 4.88
N LEU A 466 8.35 5.26 3.90
CA LEU A 466 8.75 5.49 2.50
C LEU A 466 9.66 6.72 2.38
N LEU A 467 9.33 7.81 3.07
CA LEU A 467 10.16 9.01 3.17
C LEU A 467 11.56 8.68 3.70
N ALA A 468 11.65 7.95 4.82
CA ALA A 468 12.92 7.55 5.40
C ALA A 468 13.77 6.68 4.45
N VAL A 469 13.13 5.79 3.67
CA VAL A 469 13.82 4.97 2.66
C VAL A 469 14.33 5.83 1.50
N LEU A 470 13.53 6.79 1.02
CA LEU A 470 13.94 7.72 -0.02
C LEU A 470 15.12 8.58 0.43
N ASP A 471 15.05 9.15 1.64
CA ASP A 471 16.13 9.96 2.20
C ASP A 471 17.42 9.14 2.40
N SER A 472 17.30 7.90 2.88
CA SER A 472 18.44 6.98 2.98
C SER A 472 19.06 6.66 1.60
N ALA A 473 18.25 6.56 0.54
CA ALA A 473 18.73 6.33 -0.82
C ALA A 473 19.36 7.57 -1.48
N LEU A 474 18.96 8.77 -1.04
CA LEU A 474 19.43 10.05 -1.55
C LEU A 474 20.66 10.59 -0.79
N SER A 475 20.80 10.27 0.49
CA SER A 475 21.93 10.74 1.32
C SER A 475 23.31 10.43 0.73
N PRO A 476 23.59 9.22 0.17
CA PRO A 476 24.85 8.95 -0.50
C PRO A 476 25.12 9.83 -1.73
N LEU A 477 24.07 10.25 -2.44
CA LEU A 477 24.20 11.15 -3.59
C LEU A 477 24.61 12.55 -3.15
N PHE A 478 24.01 13.04 -2.06
CA PHE A 478 24.37 14.32 -1.45
C PHE A 478 25.83 14.32 -0.97
N LEU A 479 26.25 13.30 -0.22
CA LEU A 479 27.64 13.18 0.24
C LEU A 479 28.63 13.03 -0.93
N GLY A 480 28.25 12.30 -1.98
CA GLY A 480 29.04 12.19 -3.21
C GLY A 480 29.22 13.53 -3.91
N GLN A 481 28.13 14.31 -4.02
CA GLN A 481 28.15 15.64 -4.59
C GLN A 481 29.04 16.60 -3.77
N LEU A 482 28.95 16.59 -2.43
CA LEU A 482 29.81 17.41 -1.57
C LEU A 482 31.29 17.09 -1.77
N LYS A 483 31.66 15.79 -1.82
CA LYS A 483 33.05 15.37 -2.08
C LYS A 483 33.55 15.79 -3.47
N ASN A 484 32.68 15.73 -4.48
CA ASN A 484 33.02 16.17 -5.83
C ASN A 484 33.16 17.70 -5.91
N LEU A 485 32.28 18.44 -5.23
CA LEU A 485 32.36 19.89 -5.07
C LEU A 485 33.64 20.29 -4.35
N HIS A 486 33.99 19.61 -3.25
CA HIS A 486 35.23 19.82 -2.50
C HIS A 486 36.45 19.71 -3.44
N LYS A 487 36.57 18.60 -4.17
CA LYS A 487 37.69 18.38 -5.12
C LYS A 487 37.73 19.42 -6.24
N SER A 488 36.58 19.76 -6.80
CA SER A 488 36.45 20.78 -7.85
C SER A 488 36.87 22.17 -7.36
N CYS A 489 36.43 22.54 -6.15
CA CYS A 489 36.76 23.79 -5.49
C CYS A 489 38.26 23.90 -5.18
N LEU A 490 38.88 22.84 -4.64
CA LEU A 490 40.34 22.80 -4.42
C LEU A 490 41.15 22.92 -5.72
N SER A 491 40.71 22.27 -6.80
CA SER A 491 41.37 22.37 -8.10
C SER A 491 41.27 23.79 -8.68
N ALA A 492 40.08 24.40 -8.58
CA ALA A 492 39.86 25.79 -8.98
C ALA A 492 40.71 26.76 -8.16
N PHE A 493 40.77 26.58 -6.83
CA PHE A 493 41.61 27.38 -5.95
C PHE A 493 43.09 27.33 -6.34
N LYS A 494 43.64 26.13 -6.57
CA LYS A 494 45.03 25.96 -7.03
C LYS A 494 45.30 26.69 -8.35
N LYS A 495 44.35 26.65 -9.29
CA LYS A 495 44.47 27.31 -10.58
C LYS A 495 44.43 28.84 -10.44
N GLU A 496 43.47 29.37 -9.70
CA GLU A 496 43.35 30.82 -9.44
C GLU A 496 44.56 31.37 -8.68
N LEU A 497 45.08 30.60 -7.74
CA LEU A 497 46.28 30.95 -7.00
C LEU A 497 47.50 30.99 -7.94
N LEU A 498 47.71 29.99 -8.79
CA LEU A 498 48.80 30.00 -9.77
C LEU A 498 48.69 31.12 -10.81
N GLU A 499 47.47 31.50 -11.21
CA GLU A 499 47.24 32.62 -12.13
C GLU A 499 47.47 33.97 -11.44
N GLY A 500 47.04 34.12 -10.19
CA GLY A 500 47.24 35.33 -9.39
C GLY A 500 48.70 35.62 -9.03
N LEU A 501 49.54 34.58 -8.96
CA LEU A 501 50.99 34.69 -8.70
C LEU A 501 51.83 35.09 -9.95
N ARG A 502 51.21 35.35 -11.11
CA ARG A 502 51.92 35.73 -12.35
C ARG A 502 52.07 37.24 -12.58
N GLY A 503 51.48 38.08 -11.72
CA GLY A 503 51.61 39.54 -11.82
C GLY A 503 52.97 40.06 -11.32
N GLU A 504 53.43 41.20 -11.81
CA GLU A 504 54.73 41.79 -11.40
C GLU A 504 54.70 42.50 -10.03
N GLU A 505 53.50 42.87 -9.52
CA GLU A 505 53.30 43.42 -8.17
C GLU A 505 51.99 42.88 -7.57
N TYR A 506 52.01 41.68 -6.99
CA TYR A 506 50.84 41.15 -6.27
C TYR A 506 51.08 41.11 -4.75
N ASN A 507 50.04 41.44 -4.00
CA ASN A 507 49.98 41.14 -2.58
C ASN A 507 49.43 39.71 -2.40
N PHE A 508 50.30 38.80 -1.96
CA PHE A 508 49.97 37.39 -1.73
C PHE A 508 48.74 37.22 -0.80
N ALA A 509 48.64 38.05 0.25
CA ALA A 509 47.54 37.98 1.20
C ALA A 509 46.18 38.29 0.57
N ASP A 510 46.13 39.29 -0.33
CA ASP A 510 44.89 39.71 -0.98
C ASP A 510 44.44 38.71 -2.05
N VAL A 511 45.40 38.11 -2.78
CA VAL A 511 45.11 37.08 -3.79
C VAL A 511 44.55 35.81 -3.12
N VAL A 512 45.21 35.35 -2.05
CA VAL A 512 44.75 34.17 -1.30
C VAL A 512 43.41 34.44 -0.61
N GLY A 513 43.23 35.63 -0.02
CA GLY A 513 41.97 36.03 0.61
C GLY A 513 40.80 36.01 -0.36
N LYS A 514 40.96 36.62 -1.54
CA LYS A 514 39.92 36.63 -2.59
C LYS A 514 39.61 35.23 -3.12
N ALA A 515 40.64 34.44 -3.42
CA ALA A 515 40.46 33.07 -3.91
C ALA A 515 39.78 32.17 -2.86
N ARG A 516 40.12 32.35 -1.57
CA ARG A 516 39.48 31.64 -0.46
C ARG A 516 37.99 31.98 -0.35
N THR A 517 37.63 33.26 -0.29
CA THR A 517 36.21 33.67 -0.20
C THR A 517 35.40 33.17 -1.40
N LYS A 518 35.97 33.22 -2.61
CA LYS A 518 35.32 32.71 -3.82
C LYS A 518 35.12 31.19 -3.80
N CYS A 519 36.07 30.46 -3.25
CA CYS A 519 36.00 29.00 -3.08
C CYS A 519 34.91 28.63 -2.05
N GLU A 520 34.91 29.29 -0.88
CA GLU A 520 33.94 29.05 0.18
C GLU A 520 32.50 29.39 -0.26
N THR A 521 32.30 30.51 -0.98
CA THR A 521 30.98 30.88 -1.51
C THR A 521 30.47 29.88 -2.55
N ARG A 522 31.32 29.45 -3.49
CA ARG A 522 30.95 28.46 -4.50
C ARG A 522 30.58 27.10 -3.88
N PHE A 523 31.28 26.68 -2.84
CA PHE A 523 30.95 25.45 -2.12
C PHE A 523 29.62 25.59 -1.37
N ALA A 524 29.43 26.71 -0.65
CA ALA A 524 28.20 26.97 0.10
C ALA A 524 26.96 27.04 -0.82
N ASP A 525 27.06 27.70 -1.97
CA ASP A 525 25.97 27.79 -2.95
C ASP A 525 25.61 26.39 -3.50
N GLY A 526 26.62 25.59 -3.87
CA GLY A 526 26.40 24.23 -4.38
C GLY A 526 25.89 23.25 -3.31
N ALA A 527 26.31 23.41 -2.05
CA ALA A 527 25.84 22.62 -0.93
C ALA A 527 24.39 22.98 -0.56
N MET A 528 24.06 24.27 -0.53
CA MET A 528 22.71 24.77 -0.24
C MET A 528 21.71 24.37 -1.35
N GLU A 529 22.15 24.38 -2.61
CA GLU A 529 21.33 23.91 -3.73
C GLU A 529 20.99 22.42 -3.63
N ALA A 530 21.92 21.60 -3.13
CA ALA A 530 21.77 20.15 -2.99
C ALA A 530 21.06 19.73 -1.68
N LEU A 531 20.93 20.64 -0.71
CA LEU A 531 20.29 20.38 0.57
C LEU A 531 18.77 20.26 0.42
N LEU A 532 18.16 19.29 1.10
CA LEU A 532 16.71 19.13 1.17
C LEU A 532 16.19 19.68 2.51
N GLU A 533 15.14 20.52 2.46
CA GLU A 533 14.62 21.29 3.60
C GLU A 533 14.11 20.42 4.77
N ASP A 534 13.69 19.18 4.50
CA ASP A 534 13.12 18.25 5.49
C ASP A 534 14.11 17.14 5.92
N THR A 535 15.41 17.34 5.73
CA THR A 535 16.43 16.31 6.07
C THR A 535 17.39 16.79 7.14
N ASP A 536 17.87 15.87 7.98
CA ASP A 536 18.90 16.14 9.00
C ASP A 536 20.32 16.29 8.41
N TRP A 537 20.44 16.57 7.11
CA TRP A 537 21.73 16.58 6.44
C TRP A 537 22.50 17.87 6.71
N THR A 538 23.75 17.73 7.13
CA THR A 538 24.67 18.84 7.37
C THR A 538 25.75 18.89 6.30
N TRP A 539 26.11 20.10 5.88
CA TRP A 539 27.24 20.36 4.96
C TRP A 539 28.37 21.15 5.64
N GLU A 540 28.17 21.57 6.89
CA GLU A 540 29.09 22.40 7.68
C GLU A 540 30.42 21.69 7.96
N ASP A 541 30.36 20.38 8.25
CA ASP A 541 31.56 19.56 8.52
C ASP A 541 32.48 19.48 7.28
N GLU A 542 31.90 19.30 6.09
CA GLU A 542 32.66 19.27 4.83
C GLU A 542 33.18 20.66 4.43
N LEU A 543 32.46 21.74 4.80
CA LEU A 543 32.96 23.11 4.64
C LEU A 543 34.18 23.37 5.55
N GLU A 544 34.15 22.90 6.79
CA GLU A 544 35.27 23.03 7.73
C GLU A 544 36.50 22.27 7.22
N SER A 545 36.30 21.03 6.74
CA SER A 545 37.37 20.26 6.09
C SER A 545 37.94 20.98 4.86
N LEU A 546 37.10 21.57 4.01
CA LEU A 546 37.55 22.37 2.85
C LEU A 546 38.39 23.58 3.30
N ARG A 547 38.03 24.25 4.41
CA ARG A 547 38.79 25.38 4.95
C ARG A 547 40.18 24.96 5.43
N GLU A 548 40.29 23.82 6.09
CA GLU A 548 41.58 23.26 6.52
C GLU A 548 42.47 22.94 5.30
N ASP A 549 41.92 22.29 4.27
CA ASP A 549 42.66 21.94 3.07
C ASP A 549 43.09 23.16 2.25
N ILE A 550 42.24 24.19 2.15
CA ILE A 550 42.62 25.49 1.56
C ILE A 550 43.76 26.13 2.37
N GLY A 551 43.71 26.07 3.70
CA GLY A 551 44.77 26.54 4.59
C GLY A 551 46.09 25.83 4.32
N ASN A 552 46.07 24.50 4.24
CA ASN A 552 47.23 23.68 3.95
C ASN A 552 47.86 24.01 2.58
N VAL A 553 47.03 24.18 1.54
CA VAL A 553 47.50 24.57 0.19
C VAL A 553 48.09 26.00 0.22
N ALA A 554 47.43 26.93 0.90
CA ALA A 554 47.92 28.31 1.02
C ALA A 554 49.27 28.38 1.75
N ASP A 555 49.45 27.61 2.81
CA ASP A 555 50.71 27.57 3.57
C ASP A 555 51.84 26.91 2.78
N GLN A 556 51.55 25.88 1.99
CA GLN A 556 52.53 25.30 1.07
C GLN A 556 52.96 26.33 0.01
N CYS A 557 52.01 27.02 -0.61
CA CYS A 557 52.32 28.07 -1.58
C CYS A 557 53.09 29.24 -0.93
N ARG A 558 52.78 29.60 0.32
CA ARG A 558 53.51 30.61 1.08
C ARG A 558 54.98 30.22 1.30
N LYS A 559 55.25 28.95 1.64
CA LYS A 559 56.61 28.42 1.77
C LYS A 559 57.36 28.49 0.43
N ASP A 560 56.72 28.06 -0.65
CA ASP A 560 57.32 28.06 -1.98
C ASP A 560 57.64 29.49 -2.44
N GLU A 561 56.74 30.45 -2.18
CA GLU A 561 56.92 31.85 -2.56
C GLU A 561 57.98 32.56 -1.71
N THR A 562 58.01 32.30 -0.40
CA THR A 562 59.07 32.80 0.48
C THR A 562 60.43 32.28 0.03
N LYS A 563 60.52 31.01 -0.38
CA LYS A 563 61.75 30.42 -0.92
C LYS A 563 62.18 31.07 -2.24
N LYS A 564 61.25 31.35 -3.15
CA LYS A 564 61.54 32.10 -4.38
C LYS A 564 62.03 33.51 -4.07
N MET A 565 61.39 34.21 -3.14
CA MET A 565 61.77 35.57 -2.74
C MET A 565 63.16 35.60 -2.12
N VAL A 566 63.48 34.65 -1.22
CA VAL A 566 64.84 34.50 -0.67
C VAL A 566 65.86 34.24 -1.76
N ASN A 567 65.59 33.31 -2.69
CA ASN A 567 66.49 33.06 -3.82
C ASN A 567 66.68 34.29 -4.72
N LEU A 568 65.61 35.07 -4.97
CA LEU A 568 65.69 36.31 -5.75
C LEU A 568 66.54 37.37 -5.03
N ILE A 569 66.35 37.52 -3.71
CA ILE A 569 67.15 38.43 -2.89
C ILE A 569 68.62 37.96 -2.87
N GLU A 570 68.90 36.68 -2.69
CA GLU A 570 70.25 36.13 -2.73
C GLU A 570 70.91 36.39 -4.09
N VAL A 571 70.20 36.15 -5.20
CA VAL A 571 70.72 36.43 -6.55
C VAL A 571 70.95 37.92 -6.77
N CYS A 572 70.01 38.79 -6.35
CA CYS A 572 70.17 40.24 -6.44
C CYS A 572 71.34 40.73 -5.59
N HIS A 573 71.46 40.25 -4.35
CA HIS A 573 72.52 40.62 -3.43
C HIS A 573 73.89 40.13 -3.90
N ILE A 574 73.98 38.91 -4.45
CA ILE A 574 75.19 38.41 -5.11
C ILE A 574 75.55 39.28 -6.32
N ARG A 575 74.55 39.72 -7.09
CA ARG A 575 74.76 40.59 -8.26
C ARG A 575 75.26 41.98 -7.86
N GLU A 576 74.69 42.56 -6.79
CA GLU A 576 75.13 43.82 -6.18
C GLU A 576 76.55 43.71 -5.62
N LEU A 577 76.85 42.66 -4.85
CA LEU A 577 78.19 42.40 -4.34
C LEU A 577 79.21 42.20 -5.47
N LEU A 578 78.85 41.50 -6.54
CA LEU A 578 79.71 41.34 -7.71
C LEU A 578 79.95 42.67 -8.44
N SER A 579 78.92 43.53 -8.57
CA SER A 579 79.09 44.86 -9.15
C SER A 579 79.96 45.76 -8.26
N ASP A 580 79.80 45.70 -6.94
CA ASP A 580 80.58 46.48 -5.98
C ASP A 580 82.04 46.02 -5.95
N ILE A 581 82.29 44.71 -6.05
CA ILE A 581 83.64 44.14 -6.18
C ILE A 581 84.27 44.56 -7.52
N GLN A 582 83.53 44.54 -8.63
CA GLN A 582 84.03 45.04 -9.93
C GLN A 582 84.34 46.54 -9.91
N LEU A 583 83.54 47.35 -9.22
CA LEU A 583 83.76 48.80 -9.06
C LEU A 583 84.97 49.10 -8.17
N SER A 584 85.19 48.31 -7.11
CA SER A 584 86.28 48.52 -6.16
C SER A 584 87.65 48.01 -6.64
N ILE A 585 87.70 47.04 -7.57
CA ILE A 585 88.96 46.57 -8.17
C ILE A 585 89.54 47.57 -9.20
N HIS A 586 88.77 48.58 -9.63
CA HIS A 586 89.15 49.47 -10.74
C HIS A 586 89.46 50.95 -10.42
N PRO A 587 90.10 51.30 -9.27
CA PRO A 587 90.91 52.53 -9.24
C PRO A 587 92.35 52.44 -8.71
N GLU A 588 92.84 51.30 -8.18
CA GLU A 588 94.18 51.29 -7.52
C GLU A 588 95.31 50.52 -8.24
N GLU A 589 95.03 49.64 -9.22
CA GLU A 589 96.09 48.92 -9.94
C GLU A 589 96.53 49.56 -11.27
N LEU A 590 95.76 50.49 -11.84
CA LEU A 590 96.15 51.19 -13.08
C LEU A 590 97.11 52.37 -12.86
N GLN A 591 97.22 52.90 -11.64
CA GLN A 591 98.10 54.04 -11.34
C GLN A 591 99.47 53.62 -10.81
N LYS A 592 99.63 52.40 -10.27
CA LYS A 592 100.93 51.86 -9.83
C LYS A 592 101.71 51.12 -10.92
N ALA A 593 101.06 50.68 -12.01
CA ALA A 593 101.73 50.06 -13.15
C ALA A 593 102.37 51.08 -14.13
N ASN A 594 101.85 52.32 -14.21
CA ASN A 594 102.35 53.35 -15.15
C ASN A 594 103.51 54.22 -14.62
N LEU A 595 103.97 54.02 -13.38
CA LEU A 595 105.10 54.76 -12.79
C LEU A 595 106.37 53.90 -12.57
N ARG A 596 106.38 52.64 -13.05
CA ARG A 596 107.57 51.76 -13.05
C ARG A 596 108.06 51.37 -14.46
N ALA A 597 107.48 51.94 -15.51
CA ALA A 597 107.97 51.85 -16.89
C ALA A 597 108.08 53.27 -17.46
N GLY A 598 109.19 53.94 -17.15
CA GLY A 598 109.56 55.27 -17.63
C GLY A 598 111.01 55.54 -17.30
#